data_AF-A0A371EEC1-F1
#
_entry.id   AF-A0A371EEC1-F1
#
_cell.length_a   1.000
_cell.length_b   1.000
_cell.length_c   1.000
_cell.angle_alpha   90.00
_cell.angle_beta   90.00
_cell.angle_gamma   90.00
#
_symmetry.space_group_name_H-M   'P 1'
#
loop_
_entity.id
_entity.type
_entity.pdbx_description
1 polymer ?
#
loop_
_entity_poly.entity_id
_entity_poly.type
_entity_poly.pdbx_seq_one_letter_code
_entity_poly.pdbx_strand_id
1 'polypeptide(L)'
;MHWVATLPAKSIQTFNDLAGLFLSQFAANRVKKLEVAHLFDIKQSRGESLKSYLARFNSATVRAFQKGLRAGPFSDALALRHSVNMEEIRIRAEKYIEVEEDQAERLEAERAYSRKDVARLA
;
A
#
# COMPACT_ATOMS: atom_id res chain seq x y z
N MET A 1 5.51 -26.29 2.03
CA MET A 1 5.61 -27.21 3.19
C MET A 1 6.86 -27.00 4.07
N HIS A 2 7.71 -26.00 3.81
CA HIS A 2 8.95 -25.76 4.56
C HIS A 2 8.76 -25.43 6.06
N TRP A 3 7.61 -24.90 6.48
CA TRP A 3 7.40 -24.43 7.86
C TRP A 3 7.51 -25.54 8.91
N VAL A 4 7.17 -26.79 8.56
CA VAL A 4 7.30 -27.93 9.50
C VAL A 4 8.77 -28.22 9.82
N ALA A 5 9.65 -28.00 8.85
CA ALA A 5 11.10 -28.18 9.02
C ALA A 5 11.75 -27.07 9.86
N THR A 6 11.05 -25.95 10.10
CA THR A 6 11.54 -24.84 10.95
C THR A 6 11.15 -24.98 12.42
N LEU A 7 10.43 -26.04 12.78
CA LEU A 7 9.97 -26.23 14.15
C LEU A 7 11.10 -26.77 15.05
N PRO A 8 11.21 -26.29 16.31
CA PRO A 8 12.13 -26.87 17.28
C PRO A 8 11.86 -28.36 17.53
N ALA A 9 12.88 -29.11 17.94
CA ALA A 9 12.71 -30.51 18.30
C ALA A 9 11.67 -30.66 19.44
N LYS A 10 10.83 -31.71 19.38
CA LYS A 10 9.78 -32.04 20.37
C LYS A 10 8.66 -31.00 20.51
N SER A 11 8.50 -30.11 19.54
CA SER A 11 7.42 -29.12 19.47
C SER A 11 6.05 -29.71 19.12
N ILE A 12 6.02 -30.92 18.55
CA ILE A 12 4.80 -31.68 18.26
C ILE A 12 4.88 -32.99 19.05
N GLN A 13 4.05 -33.13 20.08
CA GLN A 13 3.99 -34.34 20.91
C GLN A 13 2.65 -35.06 20.75
N THR A 14 1.62 -34.32 20.36
CA THR A 14 0.28 -34.82 20.09
C THR A 14 -0.23 -34.31 18.74
N PHE A 15 -1.29 -34.95 18.25
CA PHE A 15 -2.00 -34.45 17.06
C PHE A 15 -2.57 -33.03 17.27
N ASN A 16 -2.98 -32.70 18.49
CA ASN A 16 -3.51 -31.37 18.80
C ASN A 16 -2.44 -30.28 18.66
N ASP A 17 -1.18 -30.56 19.02
CA ASP A 17 -0.07 -29.63 18.84
C ASP A 17 0.17 -29.35 17.34
N LEU A 18 0.15 -30.41 16.53
CA LEU A 18 0.26 -30.30 15.08
C LEU A 18 -0.89 -29.50 14.48
N ALA A 19 -2.13 -29.78 14.89
CA ALA A 19 -3.31 -29.08 14.40
C ALA A 19 -3.29 -27.59 14.76
N GLY A 20 -2.90 -27.25 15.99
CA GLY A 20 -2.75 -25.86 16.44
C GLY A 20 -1.67 -25.09 15.65
N LEU A 21 -0.49 -25.70 15.47
CA LEU A 21 0.59 -25.10 14.68
C LEU A 21 0.23 -24.96 13.21
N PHE A 22 -0.44 -25.96 12.62
CA PHE A 22 -0.94 -25.89 11.26
C PHE A 22 -1.96 -24.76 11.10
N LEU A 23 -2.93 -24.63 12.02
CA LEU A 23 -3.92 -23.57 11.96
C LEU A 23 -3.28 -22.18 12.10
N SER A 24 -2.30 -22.03 12.98
CA SER A 24 -1.53 -20.79 13.13
C SER A 24 -0.77 -20.44 11.84
N GLN A 25 -0.05 -21.40 11.27
CA GLN A 25 0.68 -21.22 10.01
C GLN A 25 -0.23 -21.00 8.82
N PHE A 26 -1.37 -21.68 8.76
CA PHE A 26 -2.39 -21.51 7.75
C PHE A 26 -3.03 -20.13 7.87
N ALA A 27 -3.38 -19.66 9.06
CA ALA A 27 -3.91 -18.32 9.29
C ALA A 27 -2.88 -17.25 8.88
N ALA A 28 -1.63 -17.37 9.34
CA ALA A 28 -0.54 -16.44 8.99
C ALA A 28 -0.26 -16.41 7.48
N ASN A 29 -0.34 -17.55 6.78
CA ASN A 29 -0.15 -17.60 5.33
C ASN A 29 -1.42 -17.22 4.54
N ARG A 30 -2.62 -17.44 5.09
CA ARG A 30 -3.89 -17.00 4.48
C ARG A 30 -3.98 -15.49 4.44
N VAL A 31 -3.51 -14.81 5.49
CA VAL A 31 -3.40 -13.34 5.53
C VAL A 31 -2.46 -12.84 4.42
N LYS A 32 -1.35 -13.55 4.16
CA LYS A 32 -0.40 -13.20 3.09
C LYS A 32 -0.95 -13.43 1.68
N LYS A 33 -1.81 -14.44 1.48
CA LYS A 33 -2.35 -14.79 0.15
C LYS A 33 -3.51 -13.89 -0.30
N LEU A 34 -4.08 -13.09 0.60
CA LEU A 34 -5.16 -12.14 0.29
C LEU A 34 -4.66 -10.80 -0.27
N GLU A 35 -3.34 -10.59 -0.38
CA GLU A 35 -2.79 -9.27 -0.74
C GLU A 35 -2.72 -8.95 -2.24
N VAL A 36 -3.01 -9.91 -3.12
CA VAL A 36 -3.08 -9.69 -4.58
C VAL A 36 -4.47 -10.06 -5.09
N ALA A 37 -5.53 -9.53 -4.47
CA ALA A 37 -6.80 -9.47 -5.16
C ALA A 37 -6.64 -8.47 -6.30
N HIS A 38 -6.61 -8.96 -7.55
CA HIS A 38 -6.71 -8.08 -8.70
C HIS A 38 -8.06 -7.38 -8.59
N LEU A 39 -8.15 -6.07 -8.83
CA LEU A 39 -9.43 -5.36 -8.69
C LEU A 39 -10.56 -6.00 -9.52
N PHE A 40 -10.18 -6.66 -10.63
CA PHE A 40 -11.10 -7.42 -11.49
C PHE A 40 -11.69 -8.69 -10.85
N ASP A 41 -11.09 -9.20 -9.77
CA ASP A 41 -11.61 -10.34 -9.02
C ASP A 41 -12.71 -9.92 -8.03
N ILE A 42 -12.85 -8.63 -7.76
CA ILE A 42 -13.88 -8.08 -6.89
C ILE A 42 -15.15 -7.90 -7.71
N LYS A 43 -15.93 -8.97 -7.80
CA LYS A 43 -17.23 -8.98 -8.47
C LYS A 43 -18.37 -8.93 -7.45
N GLN A 44 -19.51 -8.38 -7.88
CA GLN A 44 -20.74 -8.41 -7.08
C GLN A 44 -21.27 -9.84 -7.05
N SER A 45 -21.46 -10.39 -5.85
CA SER A 45 -21.97 -11.76 -5.71
C SER A 45 -23.48 -11.81 -5.91
N ARG A 46 -24.01 -12.98 -6.32
CA ARG A 46 -25.47 -13.20 -6.37
C ARG A 46 -26.05 -13.03 -4.95
N GLY A 47 -27.01 -12.12 -4.80
CA GLY A 47 -27.62 -11.80 -3.50
C GLY A 47 -26.88 -10.75 -2.67
N GLU A 48 -25.75 -10.23 -3.15
CA GLU A 48 -25.07 -9.11 -2.51
C GLU A 48 -25.71 -7.76 -2.88
N SER A 49 -25.99 -6.93 -1.87
CA SER A 49 -26.47 -5.57 -2.11
C SER A 49 -25.39 -4.69 -2.75
N LEU A 50 -25.81 -3.75 -3.59
CA LEU A 50 -24.89 -2.82 -4.23
C LEU A 50 -24.05 -2.03 -3.21
N LYS A 51 -24.65 -1.65 -2.08
CA LYS A 51 -23.95 -0.96 -0.98
C LYS A 51 -22.79 -1.80 -0.41
N SER A 52 -23.02 -3.08 -0.16
CA SER A 52 -21.97 -4.00 0.34
C SER A 52 -20.85 -4.14 -0.68
N TYR A 53 -21.21 -4.35 -1.94
CA TYR A 53 -20.25 -4.49 -3.03
C TYR A 53 -19.36 -3.24 -3.16
N LEU A 54 -19.96 -2.06 -3.21
CA LEU A 54 -19.22 -0.79 -3.32
C LEU A 54 -18.29 -0.55 -2.12
N ALA A 55 -18.70 -0.92 -0.90
CA ALA A 55 -17.83 -0.81 0.26
C ALA A 55 -16.57 -1.68 0.12
N ARG A 56 -16.71 -2.93 -0.33
CA ARG A 56 -15.58 -3.84 -0.57
C ARG A 56 -14.69 -3.34 -1.71
N PHE A 57 -15.29 -2.94 -2.83
CA PHE A 57 -14.59 -2.46 -4.01
C PHE A 57 -13.79 -1.20 -3.69
N ASN A 58 -14.40 -0.18 -3.08
CA ASN A 58 -13.73 1.07 -2.71
C ASN A 58 -12.56 0.82 -1.74
N SER A 59 -12.77 -0.04 -0.74
CA SER A 59 -11.72 -0.41 0.21
C SER A 59 -10.52 -1.07 -0.49
N ALA A 60 -10.77 -1.92 -1.49
CA ALA A 60 -9.70 -2.53 -2.26
C ALA A 60 -9.00 -1.54 -3.21
N THR A 61 -9.74 -0.64 -3.85
CA THR A 61 -9.18 0.40 -4.72
C THR A 61 -8.24 1.33 -3.95
N VAL A 62 -8.63 1.76 -2.74
CA VAL A 62 -7.76 2.55 -1.85
C VAL A 62 -6.46 1.80 -1.54
N ARG A 63 -6.54 0.52 -1.14
CA ARG A 63 -5.34 -0.28 -0.86
C ARG A 63 -4.47 -0.49 -2.10
N ALA A 64 -5.08 -0.77 -3.24
CA ALA A 64 -4.37 -0.97 -4.50
C ALA A 64 -3.62 0.30 -4.92
N PHE A 65 -4.26 1.47 -4.79
CA PHE A 65 -3.63 2.76 -5.02
C PHE A 65 -2.44 2.97 -4.08
N GLN A 66 -2.62 2.83 -2.77
CA GLN A 66 -1.56 3.01 -1.78
C GLN A 66 -0.35 2.09 -2.03
N LYS A 67 -0.59 0.82 -2.37
CA LYS A 67 0.46 -0.16 -2.71
C LYS A 67 1.14 0.10 -4.06
N GLY A 68 0.44 0.75 -4.99
CA GLY A 68 0.97 1.11 -6.30
C GLY A 68 1.90 2.34 -6.28
N LEU A 69 1.89 3.12 -5.19
CA LEU A 69 2.78 4.27 -5.03
C LEU A 69 4.21 3.83 -4.73
N ARG A 70 5.17 4.61 -5.25
CA ARG A 70 6.56 4.53 -4.79
C ARG A 70 6.65 5.04 -3.36
N ALA A 71 7.56 4.48 -2.57
CA ALA A 71 7.86 4.98 -1.24
C ALA A 71 8.32 6.46 -1.33
N GLY A 72 7.78 7.30 -0.45
CA GLY A 72 8.03 8.73 -0.45
C GLY A 72 7.00 9.52 0.36
N PRO A 73 7.17 10.85 0.47
CA PRO A 73 6.42 11.68 1.42
C PRO A 73 4.89 11.58 1.29
N PHE A 74 4.38 11.49 0.05
CA PHE A 74 2.95 11.32 -0.19
C PHE A 74 2.43 9.94 0.26
N SER A 75 3.18 8.86 -0.04
CA SER A 75 2.83 7.50 0.39
C SER A 75 2.80 7.39 1.92
N ASP A 76 3.80 7.97 2.59
CA ASP A 76 3.90 8.00 4.06
C ASP A 76 2.73 8.78 4.68
N ALA A 77 2.36 9.93 4.10
CA ALA A 77 1.23 10.72 4.56
C ALA A 77 -0.11 9.98 4.43
N LEU A 78 -0.30 9.20 3.36
CA LEU A 78 -1.49 8.36 3.18
C LEU A 78 -1.53 7.18 4.14
N ALA A 79 -0.39 6.60 4.50
CA ALA A 79 -0.30 5.50 5.47
C ALA A 79 -0.63 5.98 6.90
N LEU A 80 -0.16 7.17 7.28
CA LEU A 80 -0.40 7.75 8.60
C LEU A 80 -1.86 8.18 8.80
N ARG A 81 -2.51 8.69 7.76
CA ARG A 81 -3.91 9.15 7.81
C ARG A 81 -4.75 8.30 6.87
N HIS A 82 -5.19 7.14 7.36
CA HIS A 82 -6.01 6.18 6.62
C HIS A 82 -7.16 6.87 5.87
N SER A 83 -7.02 7.04 4.56
CA SER A 83 -8.08 7.59 3.72
C SER A 83 -9.20 6.58 3.53
N VAL A 84 -10.45 7.04 3.57
CA VAL A 84 -11.62 6.15 3.55
C VAL A 84 -12.11 5.87 2.12
N ASN A 85 -11.79 6.75 1.17
CA ASN A 85 -12.18 6.63 -0.23
C ASN A 85 -11.22 7.37 -1.18
N MET A 86 -11.45 7.20 -2.49
CA MET A 86 -10.62 7.79 -3.55
C MET A 86 -10.78 9.31 -3.68
N GLU A 87 -11.92 9.87 -3.29
CA GLU A 87 -12.16 11.32 -3.36
C GLU A 87 -11.20 12.08 -2.44
N GLU A 88 -11.09 11.60 -1.19
CA GLU A 88 -10.16 12.15 -0.21
C GLU A 88 -8.71 12.02 -0.66
N ILE A 89 -8.36 10.89 -1.29
CA ILE A 89 -7.02 10.69 -1.85
C ILE A 89 -6.75 11.69 -2.97
N ARG A 90 -7.73 11.93 -3.87
CA ARG A 90 -7.59 12.88 -4.98
C ARG A 90 -7.31 14.29 -4.47
N ILE A 91 -8.11 14.78 -3.52
CA ILE A 91 -7.95 16.12 -2.94
C ILE A 91 -6.55 16.29 -2.31
N ARG A 92 -6.07 15.25 -1.61
CA ARG A 92 -4.72 15.27 -1.02
C ARG A 92 -3.62 15.23 -2.09
N ALA A 93 -3.82 14.46 -3.16
CA ALA A 93 -2.88 14.38 -4.26
C ALA A 93 -2.76 15.72 -4.99
N GLU A 94 -3.88 16.38 -5.28
CA GLU A 94 -3.92 17.71 -5.90
C GLU A 94 -3.08 18.71 -5.10
N LYS A 95 -3.28 18.78 -3.78
CA LYS A 95 -2.48 19.65 -2.90
C LYS A 95 -1.00 19.27 -2.87
N TYR A 96 -0.68 17.98 -2.90
CA TYR A 96 0.71 17.53 -2.88
C TYR A 96 1.43 17.88 -4.19
N ILE A 97 0.75 17.73 -5.33
CA ILE A 97 1.27 18.09 -6.65
C ILE A 97 1.60 19.59 -6.70
N GLU A 98 0.69 20.45 -6.23
CA GLU A 98 0.93 21.90 -6.17
C GLU A 98 2.21 22.25 -5.41
N VAL A 99 2.45 21.60 -4.26
CA VAL A 99 3.66 21.81 -3.45
C VAL A 99 4.90 21.25 -4.14
N GLU A 100 4.79 20.09 -4.79
CA GLU A 100 5.90 19.47 -5.53
C GLU A 100 6.34 20.32 -6.72
N GLU A 101 5.39 20.89 -7.45
CA GLU A 101 5.63 21.79 -8.59
C GLU A 101 6.29 23.11 -8.17
N ASP A 102 5.78 23.80 -7.12
CA ASP A 102 6.41 25.03 -6.59
C ASP A 102 7.85 24.78 -6.11
N GLN A 103 8.10 23.63 -5.46
CA GLN A 103 9.46 23.26 -5.05
C GLN A 103 10.39 23.02 -6.25
N ALA A 104 9.89 22.37 -7.29
CA ALA A 104 10.65 22.14 -8.51
C ALA A 104 11.03 23.45 -9.21
N GLU A 105 10.08 24.38 -9.36
CA GLU A 105 10.32 25.70 -9.96
C GLU A 105 11.37 26.51 -9.21
N ARG A 106 11.30 26.53 -7.87
CA ARG A 106 12.29 27.23 -7.03
C ARG A 106 13.69 26.66 -7.20
N LEU A 107 13.81 25.33 -7.22
CA LEU A 107 15.08 24.65 -7.39
C LEU A 107 15.67 24.90 -8.79
N GLU A 108 14.82 24.98 -9.81
CA GLU A 108 15.23 25.35 -11.17
C GLU A 108 15.72 26.80 -11.26
N ALA A 109 15.01 27.73 -10.62
CA ALA A 109 15.42 29.14 -10.56
C ALA A 109 16.79 29.31 -9.89
N GLU A 110 17.02 28.60 -8.77
CA GLU A 110 18.30 28.63 -8.06
C GLU A 110 19.45 28.04 -8.90
N ARG A 111 19.21 26.91 -9.58
CA ARG A 111 20.18 26.31 -10.51
C ARG A 111 20.46 27.19 -11.73
N ALA A 112 19.47 27.94 -12.21
CA ALA A 112 19.64 28.88 -13.31
C ALA A 112 20.45 30.10 -12.88
N TYR A 113 20.25 30.58 -11.64
CA TYR A 113 21.02 31.66 -11.05
C TYR A 113 22.50 31.25 -10.88
N SER A 114 22.76 30.12 -10.24
CA SER A 114 24.11 29.60 -10.03
C SER A 114 24.90 29.38 -11.33
N ARG A 115 24.25 28.87 -12.40
CA ARG A 115 24.89 28.73 -13.72
C ARG A 115 25.28 30.08 -14.34
N LYS A 116 24.47 31.12 -14.15
CA LYS A 116 24.74 32.47 -14.67
C LYS A 116 25.90 33.13 -13.94
N ASP A 117 26.03 32.92 -12.64
CA ASP A 117 27.15 33.46 -11.86
C ASP A 117 28.48 32.80 -12.23
N VAL A 118 28.50 31.48 -12.41
CA VAL A 118 29.68 30.76 -12.89
C VAL A 118 30.10 31.24 -14.29
N ALA A 119 29.14 31.47 -15.19
CA ALA A 119 29.41 31.97 -16.54
C ALA A 119 29.88 33.43 -16.59
N ARG A 120 29.64 34.23 -15.54
CA ARG A 120 30.11 35.63 -15.44
C ARG A 120 31.52 35.75 -14.87
N LEU A 121 32.03 34.70 -14.24
CA LEU A 121 33.34 34.65 -13.60
C LEU A 121 34.41 33.97 -14.48
N ALA A 122 34.06 33.51 -15.68
CA ALA A 122 34.93 32.89 -16.68
C ALA A 122 35.14 33.84 -17.86
#